data_AF-A0A7W1XZ43-F1
#
_entry.id   AF-A0A7W1XZ43-F1
#
_cell.length_a   1.000
_cell.length_b   1.000
_cell.length_c   1.000
_cell.angle_alpha   90.00
_cell.angle_beta   90.00
_cell.angle_gamma   90.00
#
_symmetry.space_group_name_H-M   'P 1'
#
loop_
_entity.id
_entity.type
_entity.pdbx_description
1 polymer ?
#
loop_
_entity_poly.entity_id
_entity_poly.type
_entity_poly.pdbx_seq_one_letter_code
_entity_poly.pdbx_strand_id
1 'polypeptide(L)'
;MSAAFELARRGIGRVAPNPPVGAILINDELQVAEGWHAQYGGPHAEAACLAAARSAGIETRGSTMIVTLEPCGHEGKTPPCSQAIIDAGVGRVIYSHPDPHPVTRGRGLQQLEAAGVEVIGGVLESEGARLLAPYLCHTQRGRPLVTAKWAMTLDGRIASATGDSKWITSEETRRWTRERRGHHGAILVGIGTVEADDPQLTSRTEGMKDPLRVVIDPGARISADRQLLHDSGAVLLVVQEGKS
;
A
#
# COMPACT_ATOMS: atom_id res chain seq x y z
N MET A 1 14.90 10.07 5.87
CA MET A 1 14.12 8.81 5.82
C MET A 1 12.65 9.01 6.17
N SER A 2 12.30 9.53 7.35
CA SER A 2 10.89 9.70 7.75
C SER A 2 10.03 10.46 6.74
N ALA A 3 10.54 11.54 6.13
CA ALA A 3 9.84 12.25 5.07
C ALA A 3 9.57 11.37 3.82
N ALA A 4 10.50 10.47 3.47
CA ALA A 4 10.29 9.52 2.38
C ALA A 4 9.19 8.50 2.71
N PHE A 5 9.03 8.10 3.97
CA PHE A 5 7.87 7.29 4.39
C PHE A 5 6.55 8.05 4.20
N GLU A 6 6.50 9.34 4.52
CA GLU A 6 5.30 10.15 4.30
C GLU A 6 4.95 10.30 2.82
N LEU A 7 5.95 10.40 1.94
CA LEU A 7 5.75 10.32 0.49
C LEU A 7 5.21 8.94 0.07
N ALA A 8 5.81 7.86 0.57
CA ALA A 8 5.36 6.49 0.26
C ALA A 8 3.89 6.24 0.64
N ARG A 9 3.44 6.80 1.78
CA ARG A 9 2.06 6.68 2.25
C ARG A 9 1.03 7.21 1.25
N ARG A 10 1.41 8.17 0.39
CA ARG A 10 0.52 8.73 -0.64
C ARG A 10 0.13 7.72 -1.72
N GLY A 11 0.91 6.64 -1.89
CA GLY A 11 0.62 5.54 -2.81
C GLY A 11 -0.30 4.45 -2.24
N ILE A 12 -0.56 4.44 -0.93
CA ILE A 12 -1.38 3.39 -0.28
C ILE A 12 -2.78 3.36 -0.91
N GLY A 13 -3.24 2.15 -1.26
CA GLY A 13 -4.52 1.92 -1.93
C GLY A 13 -4.49 2.09 -3.46
N ARG A 14 -3.38 2.58 -4.04
CA ARG A 14 -3.26 2.83 -5.49
C ARG A 14 -2.20 2.01 -6.22
N VAL A 15 -1.19 1.54 -5.47
CA VAL A 15 -0.03 0.85 -6.07
C VAL A 15 -0.08 -0.67 -5.99
N ALA A 16 -0.95 -1.24 -5.17
CA ALA A 16 -1.03 -2.69 -5.01
C ALA A 16 -1.23 -3.41 -6.37
N PRO A 17 -0.57 -4.55 -6.62
CA PRO A 17 0.22 -5.35 -5.68
C PRO A 17 1.66 -4.84 -5.43
N ASN A 18 2.10 -3.77 -6.10
CA ASN A 18 3.42 -3.19 -5.85
C ASN A 18 3.50 -2.55 -4.45
N PRO A 19 4.71 -2.42 -3.85
CA PRO A 19 4.87 -1.73 -2.58
C PRO A 19 4.68 -0.22 -2.71
N PRO A 20 4.16 0.46 -1.67
CA PRO A 20 4.29 1.91 -1.55
C PRO A 20 5.76 2.26 -1.30
N VAL A 21 6.33 3.08 -2.18
CA VAL A 21 7.72 3.55 -2.08
C VAL A 21 7.75 5.07 -2.21
N GLY A 22 8.61 5.70 -1.42
CA GLY A 22 8.90 7.13 -1.48
C GLY A 22 10.40 7.33 -1.65
N ALA A 23 10.77 8.41 -2.34
CA ALA A 23 12.13 8.80 -2.61
C ALA A 23 12.30 10.31 -2.45
N ILE A 24 13.45 10.71 -1.92
CA ILE A 24 13.89 12.10 -1.79
C ILE A 24 15.30 12.18 -2.35
N LEU A 25 15.59 13.19 -3.16
CA LEU A 25 16.95 13.52 -3.59
C LEU A 25 17.35 14.85 -2.97
N ILE A 26 18.56 14.91 -2.43
CA ILE A 26 19.16 16.12 -1.88
C ILE A 26 20.59 16.31 -2.42
N ASN A 27 20.91 17.51 -2.90
CA ASN A 27 22.25 17.85 -3.37
C ASN A 27 23.01 18.71 -2.34
N ASP A 28 24.24 19.11 -2.68
CA ASP A 28 25.13 19.88 -1.79
C ASP A 28 24.61 21.29 -1.49
N GLU A 29 23.78 21.83 -2.39
CA GLU A 29 23.08 23.11 -2.22
C GLU A 29 21.81 22.99 -1.36
N LEU A 30 21.55 21.79 -0.80
CA LEU A 30 20.36 21.45 -0.03
C LEU A 30 19.04 21.59 -0.80
N GLN A 31 19.10 21.57 -2.14
CA GLN A 31 17.90 21.51 -2.97
C GLN A 31 17.30 20.12 -2.87
N VAL A 32 15.96 20.05 -2.82
CA VAL A 32 15.22 18.82 -2.59
C VAL A 32 14.28 18.53 -3.76
N ALA A 33 14.33 17.28 -4.26
CA ALA A 33 13.30 16.72 -5.12
C ALA A 33 12.62 15.55 -4.43
N GLU A 34 11.34 15.36 -4.71
CA GLU A 34 10.49 14.33 -4.09
C GLU A 34 9.83 13.45 -5.15
N GLY A 35 9.70 12.17 -4.84
CA GLY A 35 8.98 11.22 -5.66
C GLY A 35 8.32 10.12 -4.84
N TRP A 36 7.24 9.55 -5.36
CA TRP A 36 6.60 8.35 -4.81
C TRP A 36 5.96 7.54 -5.92
N HIS A 37 5.78 6.23 -5.68
CA HIS A 37 5.01 5.40 -6.59
C HIS A 37 3.52 5.77 -6.45
N ALA A 38 2.97 6.49 -7.42
CA ALA A 38 1.63 7.10 -7.30
C ALA A 38 0.48 6.16 -7.67
N GLN A 39 0.72 5.25 -8.62
CA GLN A 39 -0.29 4.34 -9.16
C GLN A 39 0.35 3.08 -9.73
N TYR A 40 -0.36 1.96 -9.67
CA TYR A 40 0.09 0.70 -10.25
C TYR A 40 0.44 0.85 -11.74
N GLY A 41 1.62 0.36 -12.14
CA GLY A 41 2.14 0.47 -13.50
C GLY A 41 2.69 1.85 -13.88
N GLY A 42 2.56 2.86 -13.01
CA GLY A 42 3.24 4.14 -13.15
C GLY A 42 4.72 4.08 -12.76
N PRO A 43 5.44 5.21 -12.86
CA PRO A 43 6.85 5.27 -12.46
C PRO A 43 7.03 4.90 -10.98
N HIS A 44 8.16 4.26 -10.69
CA HIS A 44 8.62 4.04 -9.32
C HIS A 44 9.05 5.36 -8.67
N ALA A 45 9.25 5.34 -7.35
CA ALA A 45 9.52 6.54 -6.57
C ALA A 45 10.81 7.24 -7.01
N GLU A 46 11.85 6.48 -7.30
CA GLU A 46 13.18 6.94 -7.72
C GLU A 46 13.09 7.64 -9.07
N ALA A 47 12.39 7.03 -10.04
CA ALA A 47 12.16 7.61 -11.35
C ALA A 47 11.32 8.89 -11.27
N ALA A 48 10.27 8.91 -10.44
CA ALA A 48 9.46 10.10 -10.20
C ALA A 48 10.29 11.22 -9.54
N CYS A 49 11.15 10.88 -8.59
CA CYS A 49 12.04 11.82 -7.91
C CYS A 49 13.07 12.43 -8.86
N LEU A 50 13.69 11.63 -9.72
CA LEU A 50 14.64 12.11 -10.74
C LEU A 50 13.95 12.98 -11.80
N ALA A 51 12.72 12.64 -12.20
CA ALA A 51 11.92 13.48 -13.08
C ALA A 51 11.61 14.83 -12.43
N ALA A 52 11.22 14.84 -11.14
CA ALA A 52 10.99 16.07 -10.39
C ALA A 52 12.26 16.93 -10.28
N ALA A 53 13.42 16.33 -9.99
CA ALA A 53 14.70 17.02 -9.95
C ALA A 53 15.01 17.70 -11.29
N ARG A 54 14.85 16.96 -12.39
CA ARG A 54 15.06 17.48 -13.76
C ARG A 54 14.14 18.66 -14.07
N SER A 55 12.84 18.55 -13.75
CA SER A 55 11.88 19.63 -13.97
C SER A 55 12.18 20.88 -13.14
N ALA A 56 12.77 20.71 -11.96
CA ALA A 56 13.16 21.80 -11.07
C ALA A 56 14.57 22.36 -11.37
N GLY A 57 15.32 21.78 -12.31
CA GLY A 57 16.69 22.17 -12.60
C GLY A 57 17.68 21.85 -11.47
N ILE A 58 17.36 20.87 -10.62
CA ILE A 58 18.20 20.43 -9.50
C ILE A 58 19.30 19.50 -10.05
N GLU A 59 20.57 19.82 -9.77
CA GLU A 59 21.70 18.96 -10.13
C GLU A 59 21.65 17.65 -9.35
N THR A 60 21.72 16.53 -10.08
CA THR A 60 21.64 15.17 -9.52
C THR A 60 23.01 14.53 -9.33
N ARG A 61 24.04 15.02 -10.03
CA ARG A 61 25.38 14.46 -9.94
C ARG A 61 25.96 14.65 -8.54
N GLY A 62 26.45 13.57 -7.94
CA GLY A 62 26.99 13.57 -6.57
C GLY A 62 25.94 13.66 -5.47
N SER A 63 24.66 13.84 -5.81
CA SER A 63 23.58 13.97 -4.82
C SER A 63 23.35 12.69 -3.99
N THR A 64 22.61 12.83 -2.90
CA THR A 64 22.14 11.70 -2.09
C THR A 64 20.66 11.43 -2.36
N MET A 65 20.33 10.20 -2.75
CA MET A 65 18.96 9.71 -2.81
C MET A 65 18.62 8.91 -1.55
N ILE A 66 17.49 9.23 -0.92
CA ILE A 66 16.93 8.52 0.24
C ILE A 66 15.65 7.83 -0.22
N VAL A 67 15.59 6.50 -0.13
CA VAL A 67 14.48 5.69 -0.65
C VAL A 67 13.96 4.69 0.40
N THR A 68 12.67 4.44 0.43
CA THR A 68 12.06 3.61 1.50
C THR A 68 12.24 2.10 1.31
N LEU A 69 12.62 1.66 0.12
CA LEU A 69 12.86 0.26 -0.26
C LEU A 69 14.10 0.21 -1.15
N GLU A 70 14.84 -0.89 -1.11
CA GLU A 70 15.93 -1.16 -2.06
C GLU A 70 15.50 -0.85 -3.52
N PRO A 71 16.28 -0.05 -4.27
CA PRO A 71 15.98 0.22 -5.67
C PRO A 71 15.97 -1.04 -6.52
N CYS A 72 15.02 -1.15 -7.45
CA CYS A 72 14.93 -2.36 -8.26
C CYS A 72 16.13 -2.49 -9.23
N GLY A 73 16.70 -3.69 -9.30
CA GLY A 73 17.80 -4.04 -10.21
C GLY A 73 17.43 -4.94 -11.38
N HIS A 74 16.14 -5.17 -11.61
CA HIS A 74 15.64 -5.97 -12.73
C HIS A 74 14.80 -5.10 -13.67
N GLU A 75 14.83 -5.45 -14.94
CA GLU A 75 13.93 -4.86 -15.94
C GLU A 75 12.55 -5.50 -15.81
N GLY A 76 11.53 -4.67 -15.55
CA GLY A 76 10.14 -5.09 -15.44
C GLY A 76 9.30 -4.45 -16.55
N LYS A 77 8.18 -3.82 -16.17
CA LYS A 77 7.41 -2.94 -17.08
C LYS A 77 8.12 -1.61 -17.37
N THR A 78 9.07 -1.24 -16.51
CA THR A 78 9.91 -0.05 -16.60
C THR A 78 11.38 -0.47 -16.50
N PRO A 79 12.32 0.35 -17.02
CA PRO A 79 13.75 0.16 -16.77
C PRO A 79 14.07 0.10 -15.26
N PRO A 80 15.15 -0.59 -14.85
CA PRO A 80 15.52 -0.72 -13.45
C PRO A 80 15.87 0.64 -12.83
N CYS A 81 15.40 0.87 -11.59
CA CYS A 81 15.65 2.10 -10.87
C CYS A 81 17.14 2.32 -10.57
N SER A 82 17.89 1.25 -10.31
CA SER A 82 19.35 1.30 -10.15
C SER A 82 20.04 1.95 -11.36
N GLN A 83 19.68 1.58 -12.59
CA GLN A 83 20.26 2.17 -13.79
C GLN A 83 19.91 3.65 -13.91
N ALA A 84 18.65 4.02 -13.65
CA ALA A 84 18.23 5.43 -13.68
C ALA A 84 19.00 6.29 -12.66
N ILE A 85 19.29 5.75 -11.48
CA ILE A 85 20.11 6.41 -10.44
C ILE A 85 21.55 6.60 -10.92
N ILE A 86 22.14 5.55 -11.53
CA ILE A 86 23.50 5.58 -12.09
C ILE A 86 23.61 6.62 -13.20
N ASP A 87 22.66 6.60 -14.15
CA ASP A 87 22.63 7.53 -15.29
C ASP A 87 22.47 8.99 -14.84
N ALA A 88 21.76 9.22 -13.74
CA ALA A 88 21.62 10.54 -13.11
C ALA A 88 22.88 11.00 -12.36
N GLY A 89 23.87 10.11 -12.18
CA GLY A 89 25.12 10.39 -11.49
C GLY A 89 24.97 10.59 -9.99
N VAL A 90 23.92 10.05 -9.37
CA VAL A 90 23.72 10.09 -7.91
C VAL A 90 24.93 9.46 -7.21
N GLY A 91 25.51 10.15 -6.23
CA GLY A 91 26.73 9.71 -5.56
C GLY A 91 26.47 8.75 -4.39
N ARG A 92 25.29 8.86 -3.76
CA ARG A 92 24.93 8.07 -2.57
C ARG A 92 23.45 7.68 -2.58
N VAL A 93 23.16 6.44 -2.19
CA VAL A 93 21.81 5.92 -1.94
C VAL A 93 21.68 5.44 -0.50
N ILE A 94 20.69 5.97 0.21
CA ILE A 94 20.30 5.55 1.56
C ILE A 94 18.95 4.87 1.49
N TYR A 95 18.86 3.60 1.88
CA TYR A 95 17.60 2.86 1.87
C TYR A 95 17.18 2.34 3.25
N SER A 96 15.87 2.16 3.43
CA SER A 96 15.33 1.67 4.71
C SER A 96 15.30 0.15 4.81
N HIS A 97 14.62 -0.51 3.88
CA HIS A 97 14.38 -1.95 3.95
C HIS A 97 14.89 -2.63 2.66
N PRO A 98 15.57 -3.79 2.74
CA PRO A 98 15.95 -4.56 1.56
C PRO A 98 14.72 -5.16 0.87
N ASP A 99 14.73 -5.34 -0.46
CA ASP A 99 13.57 -5.94 -1.14
C ASP A 99 13.62 -7.48 -0.97
N PRO A 100 12.62 -8.12 -0.32
CA PRO A 100 12.61 -9.58 -0.20
C PRO A 100 12.28 -10.29 -1.51
N HIS A 101 11.83 -9.58 -2.55
CA HIS A 101 11.37 -10.20 -3.78
C HIS A 101 12.52 -10.90 -4.51
N PRO A 102 12.41 -12.20 -4.84
CA PRO A 102 13.52 -12.99 -5.38
C PRO A 102 14.16 -12.42 -6.66
N VAL A 103 13.38 -11.73 -7.47
CA VAL A 103 13.84 -11.13 -8.75
C VAL A 103 14.67 -9.86 -8.51
N THR A 104 14.45 -9.15 -7.40
CA THR A 104 15.11 -7.88 -7.10
C THR A 104 16.24 -8.03 -6.09
N ARG A 105 16.03 -8.87 -5.07
CA ARG A 105 16.82 -8.93 -3.84
C ARG A 105 18.32 -8.85 -4.08
N GLY A 106 18.92 -7.75 -3.63
CA GLY A 106 20.36 -7.46 -3.69
C GLY A 106 20.88 -7.02 -5.06
N ARG A 107 20.14 -7.21 -6.16
CA ARG A 107 20.64 -6.90 -7.51
C ARG A 107 20.79 -5.41 -7.74
N GLY A 108 19.84 -4.61 -7.26
CA GLY A 108 19.89 -3.15 -7.41
C GLY A 108 21.04 -2.56 -6.61
N LEU A 109 21.26 -3.04 -5.38
CA LEU A 109 22.38 -2.63 -4.54
C LEU A 109 23.72 -2.98 -5.21
N GLN A 110 23.88 -4.20 -5.71
CA GLN A 110 25.10 -4.64 -6.40
C GLN A 110 25.41 -3.79 -7.64
N GLN A 111 24.39 -3.42 -8.43
CA GLN A 111 24.56 -2.56 -9.60
C GLN A 111 25.02 -1.15 -9.21
N LEU A 112 24.44 -0.58 -8.14
CA LEU A 112 24.81 0.73 -7.61
C LEU A 112 26.27 0.72 -7.10
N GLU A 113 26.63 -0.27 -6.28
CA GLU A 113 27.98 -0.42 -5.73
C GLU A 113 29.02 -0.62 -6.84
N ALA A 114 28.72 -1.46 -7.84
CA ALA A 114 29.61 -1.69 -8.99
C ALA A 114 29.83 -0.44 -9.85
N ALA A 115 28.86 0.48 -9.87
CA ALA A 115 28.96 1.78 -10.54
C ALA A 115 29.65 2.86 -9.68
N GLY A 116 30.08 2.54 -8.46
CA GLY A 116 30.74 3.46 -7.54
C GLY A 116 29.81 4.35 -6.73
N VAL A 117 28.51 4.04 -6.68
CA VAL A 117 27.54 4.73 -5.81
C VAL A 117 27.69 4.21 -4.38
N GLU A 118 27.81 5.11 -3.40
CA GLU A 118 27.84 4.73 -1.99
C GLU A 118 26.45 4.26 -1.54
N VAL A 119 26.35 3.07 -0.95
CA VAL A 119 25.07 2.48 -0.53
C VAL A 119 25.04 2.32 0.99
N ILE A 120 24.03 2.90 1.64
CA ILE A 120 23.79 2.79 3.09
C ILE A 120 22.41 2.18 3.33
N GLY A 121 22.36 1.01 3.97
CA GLY A 121 21.13 0.26 4.22
C GLY A 121 20.65 0.28 5.66
N GLY A 122 19.42 -0.21 5.88
CA GLY A 122 18.88 -0.50 7.21
C GLY A 122 18.42 0.73 8.00
N VAL A 123 18.30 1.90 7.37
CA VAL A 123 17.93 3.13 8.09
C VAL A 123 16.43 3.11 8.43
N LEU A 124 16.11 3.08 9.73
CA LEU A 124 14.73 2.94 10.23
C LEU A 124 14.04 1.71 9.61
N GLU A 125 14.77 0.60 9.48
CA GLU A 125 14.28 -0.63 8.82
C GLU A 125 12.98 -1.15 9.44
N SER A 126 12.80 -1.02 10.76
CA SER A 126 11.59 -1.46 11.45
C SER A 126 10.35 -0.66 11.02
N GLU A 127 10.52 0.64 10.81
CA GLU A 127 9.52 1.57 10.31
C GLU A 127 9.21 1.27 8.84
N GLY A 128 10.25 1.01 8.04
CA GLY A 128 10.13 0.58 6.65
C GLY A 128 9.34 -0.72 6.53
N ALA A 129 9.63 -1.72 7.38
CA ALA A 129 8.90 -2.98 7.43
C ALA A 129 7.41 -2.77 7.79
N ARG A 130 7.09 -1.83 8.70
CA ARG A 130 5.71 -1.49 9.04
C ARG A 130 4.96 -0.84 7.86
N LEU A 131 5.60 0.06 7.13
CA LEU A 131 5.05 0.66 5.91
C LEU A 131 4.78 -0.42 4.83
N LEU A 132 5.73 -1.33 4.66
CA LEU A 132 5.70 -2.38 3.65
C LEU A 132 4.93 -3.64 4.09
N ALA A 133 4.36 -3.68 5.29
CA ALA A 133 3.78 -4.89 5.87
C ALA A 133 2.80 -5.66 4.95
N PRO A 134 1.90 -5.00 4.18
CA PRO A 134 1.06 -5.70 3.21
C PRO A 134 1.88 -6.41 2.11
N TYR A 135 2.87 -5.72 1.56
CA TYR A 135 3.77 -6.25 0.53
C TYR A 135 4.63 -7.40 1.09
N LEU A 136 5.22 -7.22 2.27
CA LEU A 136 6.04 -8.26 2.91
C LEU A 136 5.22 -9.52 3.22
N CYS A 137 3.99 -9.38 3.72
CA CYS A 137 3.11 -10.53 3.96
C CYS A 137 2.82 -11.29 2.66
N HIS A 138 2.50 -10.57 1.58
CA HIS A 138 2.22 -11.18 0.30
C HIS A 138 3.45 -11.89 -0.28
N THR A 139 4.57 -11.17 -0.39
CA THR A 139 5.80 -11.65 -1.06
C THR A 139 6.50 -12.76 -0.28
N GLN A 140 6.53 -12.70 1.06
CA GLN A 140 7.26 -13.69 1.86
C GLN A 140 6.40 -14.87 2.29
N ARG A 141 5.09 -14.68 2.47
CA ARG A 141 4.21 -15.70 3.07
C ARG A 141 3.09 -16.16 2.14
N GLY A 142 2.94 -15.55 0.95
CA GLY A 142 1.87 -15.88 0.01
C GLY A 142 0.46 -15.57 0.54
N ARG A 143 0.33 -14.69 1.55
CA ARG A 143 -0.95 -14.36 2.19
C ARG A 143 -1.10 -12.86 2.44
N PRO A 144 -2.33 -12.32 2.42
CA PRO A 144 -2.55 -10.90 2.69
C PRO A 144 -2.25 -10.54 4.16
N LEU A 145 -1.90 -9.28 4.40
CA LEU A 145 -2.02 -8.70 5.73
C LEU A 145 -3.51 -8.52 6.06
N VAL A 146 -3.92 -8.98 7.23
CA VAL A 146 -5.31 -8.90 7.69
C VAL A 146 -5.43 -7.86 8.79
N THR A 147 -6.30 -6.89 8.59
CA THR A 147 -6.71 -5.92 9.62
C THR A 147 -8.09 -6.33 10.13
N ALA A 148 -8.19 -6.71 11.40
CA ALA A 148 -9.47 -6.91 12.06
C ALA A 148 -9.98 -5.57 12.61
N LYS A 149 -11.24 -5.22 12.33
CA LYS A 149 -11.88 -3.99 12.80
C LYS A 149 -13.21 -4.32 13.46
N TRP A 150 -13.44 -3.74 14.64
CA TRP A 150 -14.74 -3.74 15.32
C TRP A 150 -15.04 -2.36 15.89
N ALA A 151 -16.30 -2.14 16.28
CA ALA A 151 -16.76 -0.97 17.03
C ALA A 151 -17.50 -1.51 18.25
N MET A 152 -17.20 -0.99 19.44
CA MET A 152 -17.77 -1.50 20.69
C MET A 152 -17.99 -0.38 21.69
N THR A 153 -18.90 -0.61 22.62
CA THR A 153 -19.06 0.18 23.84
C THR A 153 -17.83 0.04 24.74
N LEU A 154 -17.71 0.89 25.75
CA LEU A 154 -16.59 0.86 26.70
C LEU A 154 -16.48 -0.49 27.45
N ASP A 155 -17.62 -1.12 27.71
CA ASP A 155 -17.72 -2.46 28.34
C ASP A 155 -17.62 -3.62 27.33
N GLY A 156 -17.24 -3.34 26.07
CA GLY A 156 -16.87 -4.37 25.09
C GLY A 156 -18.04 -5.00 24.33
N ARG A 157 -19.16 -4.30 24.19
CA ARG A 157 -20.36 -4.80 23.47
C ARG A 157 -20.46 -4.20 22.08
N ILE A 158 -20.83 -5.03 21.10
CA ILE A 158 -20.99 -4.61 19.69
C ILE A 158 -22.47 -4.37 19.30
N ALA A 159 -23.40 -4.74 20.18
CA ALA A 159 -24.84 -4.52 20.07
C ALA A 159 -25.47 -4.69 21.46
N SER A 160 -26.69 -4.16 21.64
CA SER A 160 -27.52 -4.45 22.81
C SER A 160 -28.03 -5.90 22.79
N ALA A 161 -28.66 -6.35 23.88
CA ALA A 161 -29.31 -7.66 23.95
C ALA A 161 -30.46 -7.84 22.93
N THR A 162 -31.02 -6.73 22.43
CA THR A 162 -32.06 -6.74 21.39
C THR A 162 -31.50 -6.67 19.97
N GLY A 163 -30.17 -6.63 19.81
CA GLY A 163 -29.51 -6.51 18.52
C GLY A 163 -29.35 -5.07 18.02
N ASP A 164 -29.75 -4.06 18.79
CA ASP A 164 -29.52 -2.66 18.41
C ASP A 164 -28.02 -2.33 18.48
N SER A 165 -27.44 -2.03 17.32
CA SER A 165 -26.02 -1.81 17.10
C SER A 165 -25.73 -0.45 16.47
N LYS A 166 -26.78 0.32 16.14
CA LYS A 166 -26.63 1.52 15.34
C LYS A 166 -26.00 2.63 16.17
N TRP A 167 -24.84 3.06 15.70
CA TRP A 167 -24.16 4.27 16.14
C TRP A 167 -23.52 4.22 17.54
N ILE A 168 -22.97 3.06 17.91
CA ILE A 168 -22.06 2.93 19.05
C ILE A 168 -20.88 3.91 18.95
N THR A 169 -20.29 4.04 17.76
CA THR A 169 -19.19 4.98 17.49
C THR A 169 -19.66 6.23 16.76
N SER A 170 -19.00 7.37 16.98
CA SER A 170 -19.28 8.66 16.35
C SER A 170 -19.27 8.64 14.82
N GLU A 171 -19.90 9.64 14.20
CA GLU A 171 -19.87 9.81 12.74
C GLU A 171 -18.44 9.96 12.21
N GLU A 172 -17.59 10.70 12.90
CA GLU A 172 -16.17 10.85 12.59
C GLU A 172 -15.46 9.49 12.48
N THR A 173 -15.67 8.61 13.46
CA THR A 173 -15.09 7.26 13.46
C THR A 173 -15.57 6.43 12.26
N ARG A 174 -16.85 6.58 11.91
CA ARG A 174 -17.44 5.86 10.77
C ARG A 174 -16.92 6.38 9.44
N ARG A 175 -16.75 7.69 9.29
CA ARG A 175 -16.11 8.32 8.14
C ARG A 175 -14.67 7.84 7.98
N TRP A 176 -13.89 7.89 9.06
CA TRP A 176 -12.51 7.39 9.07
C TRP A 176 -12.43 5.90 8.70
N THR A 177 -13.30 5.05 9.27
CA THR A 177 -13.35 3.62 8.93
C THR A 177 -13.65 3.41 7.45
N ARG A 178 -14.58 4.19 6.91
CA ARG A 178 -15.00 4.13 5.51
C ARG A 178 -13.85 4.52 4.57
N GLU A 179 -13.13 5.61 4.87
CA GLU A 179 -11.95 6.03 4.12
C GLU A 179 -10.86 4.94 4.08
N ARG A 180 -10.60 4.29 5.23
CA ARG A 180 -9.60 3.22 5.31
C ARG A 180 -9.93 1.97 4.49
N ARG A 181 -11.19 1.79 4.04
CA ARG A 181 -11.53 0.69 3.13
C ARG A 181 -10.78 0.80 1.81
N GLY A 182 -10.53 2.03 1.33
CA GLY A 182 -9.73 2.27 0.11
C GLY A 182 -8.25 1.87 0.24
N HIS A 183 -7.75 1.67 1.46
CA HIS A 183 -6.38 1.18 1.69
C HIS A 183 -6.26 -0.34 1.62
N HIS A 184 -7.38 -1.06 1.52
CA HIS A 184 -7.41 -2.51 1.52
C HIS A 184 -7.88 -3.02 0.15
N GLY A 185 -7.28 -4.11 -0.32
CA GLY A 185 -7.74 -4.76 -1.56
C GLY A 185 -9.08 -5.47 -1.41
N ALA A 186 -9.46 -5.84 -0.18
CA ALA A 186 -10.71 -6.51 0.12
C ALA A 186 -11.26 -6.14 1.50
N ILE A 187 -12.58 -6.19 1.62
CA ILE A 187 -13.32 -6.14 2.89
C ILE A 187 -14.10 -7.43 3.03
N LEU A 188 -13.95 -8.09 4.18
CA LEU A 188 -14.58 -9.37 4.47
C LEU A 188 -15.59 -9.23 5.60
N VAL A 189 -16.78 -9.79 5.39
CA VAL A 189 -17.82 -9.96 6.42
C VAL A 189 -18.44 -11.35 6.35
N GLY A 190 -19.08 -11.78 7.43
CA GLY A 190 -19.97 -12.94 7.39
C GLY A 190 -21.37 -12.55 6.92
N ILE A 191 -22.14 -13.54 6.43
CA ILE A 191 -23.53 -13.36 6.00
C ILE A 191 -24.42 -12.69 7.06
N GLY A 192 -24.20 -12.97 8.35
CA GLY A 192 -24.98 -12.35 9.43
C GLY A 192 -24.89 -10.81 9.48
N THR A 193 -23.73 -10.24 9.11
CA THR A 193 -23.58 -8.78 8.99
C THR A 193 -24.39 -8.23 7.82
N VAL A 194 -24.43 -8.97 6.70
CA VAL A 194 -25.21 -8.57 5.53
C VAL A 194 -26.71 -8.63 5.80
N GLU A 195 -27.16 -9.68 6.50
CA GLU A 195 -28.56 -9.86 6.89
C GLU A 195 -29.01 -8.77 7.89
N ALA A 196 -28.18 -8.42 8.87
CA ALA A 196 -28.52 -7.46 9.91
C ALA A 196 -28.41 -5.98 9.47
N ASP A 197 -27.36 -5.63 8.72
CA ASP A 197 -27.01 -4.23 8.48
C ASP A 197 -27.25 -3.75 7.04
N ASP A 198 -27.47 -4.67 6.08
CA ASP A 198 -27.54 -4.41 4.64
C ASP A 198 -26.46 -3.40 4.15
N PRO A 199 -25.16 -3.67 4.39
CA PRO A 199 -24.09 -2.71 4.14
C PRO A 199 -23.66 -2.72 2.67
N GLN A 200 -23.22 -1.57 2.15
CA GLN A 200 -22.55 -1.49 0.82
C GLN A 200 -21.08 -1.90 0.85
N LEU A 201 -20.41 -1.72 1.99
CA LEU A 201 -18.97 -1.99 2.21
C LEU A 201 -18.00 -1.24 1.27
N THR A 202 -18.47 -0.19 0.59
CA THR A 202 -17.68 0.70 -0.27
C THR A 202 -16.82 1.67 0.54
N SER A 203 -15.75 2.18 -0.08
CA SER A 203 -14.85 3.20 0.46
C SER A 203 -15.44 4.60 0.38
N ARG A 204 -16.31 4.88 -0.61
CA ARG A 204 -16.93 6.20 -0.88
C ARG A 204 -15.95 7.37 -0.76
N THR A 205 -14.70 7.13 -1.13
CA THR A 205 -13.60 8.09 -1.03
C THR A 205 -13.19 8.44 -2.44
N GLU A 206 -13.23 9.73 -2.77
CA GLU A 206 -12.90 10.21 -4.10
C GLU A 206 -11.47 9.80 -4.51
N GLY A 207 -11.32 9.31 -5.74
CA GLY A 207 -10.03 8.88 -6.28
C GLY A 207 -9.45 7.60 -5.65
N MET A 208 -10.25 6.84 -4.90
CA MET A 208 -9.89 5.52 -4.37
C MET A 208 -10.78 4.44 -4.99
N LYS A 209 -10.18 3.29 -5.30
CA LYS A 209 -10.93 2.14 -5.80
C LYS A 209 -11.67 1.47 -4.64
N ASP A 210 -12.90 1.04 -4.89
CA ASP A 210 -13.62 0.22 -3.93
C ASP A 210 -12.96 -1.16 -3.77
N PRO A 211 -12.86 -1.67 -2.53
CA PRO A 211 -12.29 -2.98 -2.27
C PRO A 211 -13.18 -4.08 -2.84
N LEU A 212 -12.59 -5.25 -3.12
CA LEU A 212 -13.37 -6.47 -3.32
C LEU A 212 -14.17 -6.78 -2.06
N ARG A 213 -15.46 -7.05 -2.19
CA ARG A 213 -16.31 -7.37 -1.03
C ARG A 213 -16.50 -8.85 -0.94
N VAL A 214 -15.97 -9.43 0.12
CA VAL A 214 -15.98 -10.87 0.35
C VAL A 214 -17.04 -11.17 1.40
N VAL A 215 -18.03 -11.98 1.03
CA VAL A 215 -19.05 -12.45 1.97
C VAL A 215 -18.86 -13.94 2.19
N ILE A 216 -18.63 -14.33 3.45
CA ILE A 216 -18.64 -15.73 3.85
C ILE A 216 -20.08 -16.14 4.13
N ASP A 217 -20.65 -16.91 3.22
CA ASP A 217 -22.04 -17.39 3.23
C ASP A 217 -22.11 -18.89 2.91
N PRO A 218 -21.73 -19.77 3.87
CA PRO A 218 -21.66 -21.20 3.61
C PRO A 218 -22.97 -21.80 3.10
N GLY A 219 -24.12 -21.22 3.46
CA GLY A 219 -25.45 -21.72 3.11
C GLY A 219 -26.10 -21.02 1.92
N ALA A 220 -25.40 -20.13 1.20
CA ALA A 220 -25.95 -19.34 0.10
C ALA A 220 -27.28 -18.64 0.46
N ARG A 221 -27.35 -18.04 1.65
CA ARG A 221 -28.55 -17.40 2.19
C ARG A 221 -28.74 -15.96 1.73
N ILE A 222 -27.73 -15.33 1.17
CA ILE A 222 -27.78 -13.92 0.77
C ILE A 222 -28.97 -13.66 -0.16
N SER A 223 -29.80 -12.70 0.22
CA SER A 223 -30.92 -12.28 -0.62
C SER A 223 -30.44 -11.43 -1.79
N ALA A 224 -31.09 -11.56 -2.95
CA ALA A 224 -30.71 -10.83 -4.16
C ALA A 224 -30.92 -9.31 -4.04
N ASP A 225 -31.71 -8.85 -3.07
CA ASP A 225 -32.06 -7.44 -2.84
C ASP A 225 -31.02 -6.63 -2.03
N ARG A 226 -29.92 -7.26 -1.59
CA ARG A 226 -28.93 -6.62 -0.72
C ARG A 226 -28.16 -5.51 -1.45
N GLN A 227 -27.94 -4.38 -0.77
CA GLN A 227 -27.31 -3.19 -1.35
C GLN A 227 -25.95 -3.46 -1.98
N LEU A 228 -25.10 -4.29 -1.35
CA LEU A 228 -23.77 -4.62 -1.88
C LEU A 228 -23.80 -5.36 -3.23
N LEU A 229 -24.93 -5.96 -3.62
CA LEU A 229 -25.09 -6.69 -4.89
C LEU A 229 -25.52 -5.78 -6.04
N HIS A 230 -25.98 -4.56 -5.74
CA HIS A 230 -26.58 -3.65 -6.72
C HIS A 230 -25.74 -2.40 -7.03
N ASP A 231 -24.61 -2.22 -6.35
CA ASP A 231 -23.68 -1.13 -6.65
C ASP A 231 -22.57 -1.58 -7.64
N SER A 232 -21.65 -0.67 -7.98
CA SER A 232 -20.67 -0.87 -9.07
C SER A 232 -19.45 -1.72 -8.72
N GLY A 233 -19.34 -2.24 -7.49
CA GLY A 233 -18.15 -2.97 -7.04
C GLY A 233 -18.20 -4.48 -7.32
N ALA A 234 -17.03 -5.13 -7.29
CA ALA A 234 -16.99 -6.59 -7.31
C ALA A 234 -17.41 -7.18 -5.95
N VAL A 235 -18.17 -8.28 -6.00
CA VAL A 235 -18.54 -9.09 -4.83
C VAL A 235 -18.07 -10.52 -5.06
N LEU A 236 -17.42 -11.11 -4.06
CA LEU A 236 -17.06 -12.52 -4.01
C LEU A 236 -17.88 -13.19 -2.90
N LEU A 237 -18.76 -14.11 -3.30
CA LEU A 237 -19.51 -14.96 -2.37
C LEU A 237 -18.72 -16.26 -2.15
N VAL A 238 -18.42 -16.57 -0.90
CA VAL A 238 -17.77 -17.82 -0.50
C VAL A 238 -18.83 -18.71 0.11
N VAL A 239 -19.25 -19.72 -0.65
CA VAL A 239 -20.26 -20.70 -0.26
C VAL A 239 -19.61 -22.05 0.02
N GLN A 240 -20.26 -22.89 0.84
CA GLN A 240 -19.80 -24.25 1.02
C GLN A 240 -20.14 -25.05 -0.24
N GLU A 241 -19.17 -25.78 -0.78
CA GLU A 241 -19.44 -26.74 -1.85
C GLU A 241 -20.37 -27.82 -1.30
N GLY A 242 -21.50 -28.06 -1.97
CA GLY A 242 -22.43 -29.10 -1.58
C GLY A 242 -21.72 -30.45 -1.55
N LYS A 243 -21.98 -31.27 -0.53
CA LYS A 243 -21.62 -32.69 -0.62
C LYS A 243 -22.48 -33.29 -1.74
N SER A 244 -21.83 -33.67 -2.83
CA SER A 244 -22.42 -34.48 -3.89
C SER A 244 -22.83 -35.87 -3.39
#